data_AF-A0A2V7U2Q2-F1
#
_entry.id   AF-A0A2V7U2Q2-F1
#
_cell.length_a   1.000
_cell.length_b   1.000
_cell.length_c   1.000
_cell.angle_alpha   90.00
_cell.angle_beta   90.00
_cell.angle_gamma   90.00
#
_symmetry.space_group_name_H-M   'P 1'
#
loop_
_entity.id
_entity.type
_entity.pdbx_description
1 polymer ?
#
loop_
_entity_poly.entity_id
_entity_poly.type
_entity_poly.pdbx_seq_one_letter_code
_entity_poly.pdbx_strand_id
1 'polypeptide(L)'
;MALSPPLIHYAGLIFTEVPAALAVAVALRRGRDLAAARTADVVLLGAALALLPWLNVRYAVLAVLLLLFVLTGRPNRRAVAVLLALAAASAAGLAVYHEALYGFFDPRRVYGPRPEISLAMLPEGAPGLLFDQEFGLLVYAPIFVLALPGFARLSRRSPRHALVAVGLTVATLLMAGSWPMWRGGWNPPARFLLPVVPALALGVAASFQRGFGSASALLLGWSVWLGLAGGFEPRLVHRDRDGTAPLFRALSGAEEWTRLLPGYVLPDENPDRDRLALLWATALGIAAASSLRPGTRPRGAVLAGLGLLAAAGGASLLSTHRTAGRDAVRLLGRAALSVPGWSLLRGAGATWSPSDLDWGPLYEPHRNPDGAAVGERLCLPAGRYRVHVDGEEIAPEMPPPSLDIRPEGPGPSRGVPMEIVGGARVSAFDARPGDGPVTLLLEGGGPFVVRGIRLEVSTFESDSGLSR
;
A
#
# COMPACT_ATOMS: atom_id res chain seq x y z
N MET A 1 12.45 0.85 14.38
CA MET A 1 12.50 1.07 12.92
C MET A 1 12.83 -0.19 12.15
N ALA A 2 13.79 -1.03 12.60
CA ALA A 2 14.13 -2.28 11.88
C ALA A 2 12.95 -3.23 11.66
N LEU A 3 12.06 -3.37 12.65
CA LEU A 3 10.85 -4.20 12.58
C LEU A 3 9.63 -3.52 11.92
N SER A 4 9.80 -2.29 11.45
CA SER A 4 8.75 -1.54 10.74
C SER A 4 8.98 -1.66 9.23
N PRO A 5 7.93 -1.65 8.41
CA PRO A 5 8.06 -1.40 6.99
C PRO A 5 8.76 -0.05 6.75
N PRO A 6 9.45 0.13 5.61
CA PRO A 6 9.74 -0.91 4.62
C PRO A 6 10.88 -1.86 5.01
N LEU A 7 11.75 -1.53 5.98
CA LEU A 7 13.02 -2.25 6.22
C LEU A 7 12.88 -3.78 6.35
N ILE A 8 11.93 -4.26 7.17
CA ILE A 8 11.74 -5.70 7.39
C ILE A 8 11.21 -6.42 6.14
N HIS A 9 10.41 -5.76 5.31
CA HIS A 9 9.86 -6.36 4.08
C HIS A 9 10.92 -6.52 2.98
N TYR A 10 12.06 -5.84 3.10
CA TYR A 10 13.20 -5.97 2.21
C TYR A 10 14.31 -6.86 2.78
N ALA A 11 14.12 -7.41 3.98
CA ALA A 11 15.09 -8.33 4.56
C ALA A 11 15.18 -9.61 3.71
N GLY A 12 16.40 -9.96 3.29
CA GLY A 12 16.62 -11.13 2.42
C GLY A 12 16.37 -10.88 0.93
N LEU A 13 15.98 -9.67 0.52
CA LEU A 13 15.81 -9.31 -0.91
C LEU A 13 17.01 -8.56 -1.46
N ILE A 14 17.33 -8.79 -2.74
CA ILE A 14 18.42 -8.09 -3.44
C ILE A 14 17.82 -6.87 -4.16
N PHE A 15 17.74 -5.74 -3.44
CA PHE A 15 17.28 -4.46 -3.96
C PHE A 15 18.35 -3.38 -3.77
N THR A 16 18.46 -2.46 -4.71
CA THR A 16 19.41 -1.33 -4.67
C THR A 16 19.11 -0.33 -3.55
N GLU A 17 17.86 -0.32 -3.09
CA GLU A 17 17.32 0.59 -2.10
C GLU A 17 17.90 0.33 -0.70
N VAL A 18 18.19 -0.93 -0.35
CA VAL A 18 18.76 -1.32 0.95
C VAL A 18 20.20 -0.81 1.13
N PRO A 19 21.15 -1.08 0.21
CA PRO A 19 22.48 -0.50 0.29
C PRO A 19 22.46 1.02 0.13
N ALA A 20 21.51 1.60 -0.61
CA ALA A 20 21.33 3.05 -0.67
C ALA A 20 20.93 3.62 0.70
N ALA A 21 19.98 2.99 1.40
CA ALA A 21 19.59 3.38 2.76
C ALA A 21 20.77 3.29 3.73
N LEU A 22 21.60 2.24 3.62
CA LEU A 22 22.82 2.12 4.41
C LEU A 22 23.81 3.26 4.12
N ALA A 23 24.05 3.57 2.84
CA ALA A 23 24.94 4.66 2.43
C ALA A 23 24.44 6.02 2.96
N VAL A 24 23.14 6.29 2.87
CA VAL A 24 22.51 7.49 3.45
C VAL A 24 22.70 7.53 4.98
N ALA A 25 22.49 6.41 5.68
CA ALA A 25 22.68 6.32 7.13
C ALA A 25 24.14 6.58 7.54
N VAL A 26 25.11 5.99 6.81
CA VAL A 26 26.55 6.22 7.00
C VAL A 26 26.87 7.70 6.78
N ALA A 27 26.37 8.30 5.71
CA ALA A 27 26.64 9.69 5.38
C ALA A 27 26.07 10.67 6.42
N LEU A 28 24.83 10.46 6.87
CA LEU A 28 24.22 11.27 7.93
C LEU A 28 24.97 11.12 9.26
N ARG A 29 25.41 9.91 9.61
CA ARG A 29 26.11 9.65 10.88
C ARG A 29 27.54 10.16 10.91
N ARG A 30 28.30 9.94 9.83
CA ARG A 30 29.73 10.29 9.75
C ARG A 30 29.94 11.72 9.28
N GLY A 31 29.03 12.27 8.48
CA GLY A 31 29.10 13.66 8.01
C GLY A 31 28.83 14.72 9.08
N ARG A 32 28.41 14.32 10.29
CA ARG A 32 28.11 15.25 11.41
C ARG A 32 29.33 16.07 11.84
N ASP A 33 30.49 15.42 11.94
CA ASP A 33 31.73 15.98 12.46
C ASP A 33 32.92 15.36 11.71
N LEU A 34 33.46 16.13 10.78
CA LEU A 34 34.62 15.74 9.97
C LEU A 34 35.87 16.52 10.31
N ALA A 35 35.80 17.46 11.28
CA ALA A 35 36.95 18.25 11.68
C ALA A 35 38.01 17.35 12.36
N ALA A 36 37.55 16.37 13.15
CA ALA A 36 38.37 15.37 13.83
C ALA A 36 38.23 13.94 13.25
N ALA A 37 37.65 13.79 12.06
CA ALA A 37 37.41 12.48 11.48
C ALA A 37 38.71 11.79 11.05
N ARG A 38 38.77 10.47 11.27
CA ARG A 38 39.90 9.64 10.81
C ARG A 38 39.86 9.53 9.29
N THR A 39 41.00 9.32 8.64
CA THR A 39 41.05 9.09 7.19
C THR A 39 40.12 7.96 6.75
N ALA A 40 40.03 6.89 7.54
CA ALA A 40 39.10 5.78 7.28
C ALA A 40 37.62 6.21 7.26
N ASP A 41 37.21 7.16 8.12
CA ASP A 41 35.85 7.70 8.14
C ASP A 41 35.55 8.52 6.88
N VAL A 42 36.53 9.31 6.41
CA VAL A 42 36.41 10.11 5.19
C VAL A 42 36.33 9.21 3.96
N VAL A 43 37.16 8.16 3.90
CA VAL A 43 37.14 7.18 2.80
C VAL A 43 35.83 6.41 2.79
N LEU A 44 35.36 5.93 3.95
CA LEU A 44 34.07 5.24 4.06
C LEU A 44 32.90 6.13 3.63
N LEU A 45 32.90 7.39 4.07
CA LEU A 45 31.92 8.38 3.65
C LEU A 45 31.98 8.64 2.14
N GLY A 46 33.17 8.88 1.60
CA GLY A 46 33.38 9.11 0.18
C GLY A 46 32.95 7.92 -0.68
N ALA A 47 33.26 6.70 -0.25
CA ALA A 47 32.79 5.48 -0.89
C ALA A 47 31.27 5.35 -0.85
N ALA A 48 30.63 5.64 0.30
CA ALA A 48 29.17 5.61 0.41
C ALA A 48 28.50 6.63 -0.55
N LEU A 49 29.02 7.85 -0.64
CA LEU A 49 28.52 8.87 -1.58
C LEU A 49 28.77 8.48 -3.04
N ALA A 50 29.96 7.96 -3.33
CA ALA A 50 30.38 7.54 -4.65
C ALA A 50 29.57 6.34 -5.17
N LEU A 51 29.10 5.45 -4.31
CA LEU A 51 28.34 4.26 -4.69
C LEU A 51 26.88 4.57 -5.04
N LEU A 52 26.29 5.62 -4.47
CA LEU A 52 24.86 5.93 -4.66
C LEU A 52 24.44 6.01 -6.14
N PRO A 53 25.13 6.74 -7.05
CA PRO A 53 24.77 6.81 -8.46
C PRO A 53 24.87 5.47 -9.21
N TRP A 54 25.73 4.55 -8.74
CA TRP A 54 25.87 3.22 -9.33
C TRP A 54 24.71 2.30 -8.97
N LEU A 55 24.13 2.47 -7.78
CA LEU A 55 22.96 1.72 -7.35
C LEU A 55 21.73 2.10 -8.18
N ASN A 56 21.53 3.40 -8.39
CA ASN A 56 20.53 3.91 -9.31
C ASN A 56 20.83 5.38 -9.64
N VAL A 57 20.64 5.77 -10.90
CA VAL A 57 20.90 7.14 -11.39
C VAL A 57 20.19 8.20 -10.55
N ARG A 58 18.96 7.93 -10.07
CA ARG A 58 18.19 8.88 -9.25
C ARG A 58 18.84 9.19 -7.90
N TYR A 59 19.69 8.30 -7.38
CA TYR A 59 20.40 8.51 -6.12
C TYR A 59 21.57 9.47 -6.25
N ALA A 60 21.92 9.91 -7.46
CA ALA A 60 22.86 11.02 -7.66
C ALA A 60 22.40 12.29 -6.94
N VAL A 61 21.09 12.58 -6.93
CA VAL A 61 20.53 13.72 -6.19
C VAL A 61 20.78 13.57 -4.68
N LEU A 62 20.62 12.36 -4.14
CA LEU A 62 20.90 12.08 -2.72
C LEU A 62 22.38 12.23 -2.40
N ALA A 63 23.26 11.76 -3.28
CA ALA A 63 24.71 11.90 -3.16
C ALA A 63 25.13 13.37 -3.11
N VAL A 64 24.58 14.22 -4.00
CA VAL A 64 24.84 15.66 -4.01
C VAL A 64 24.35 16.33 -2.73
N LEU A 65 23.12 16.06 -2.30
CA LEU A 65 22.58 16.63 -1.06
C LEU A 65 23.40 16.24 0.18
N LEU A 66 23.85 14.98 0.25
CA LEU A 66 24.71 14.50 1.33
C LEU A 66 26.11 15.08 1.26
N LEU A 67 26.69 15.26 0.07
CA LEU A 67 27.97 15.94 -0.12
C LEU A 67 27.89 17.40 0.33
N LEU A 68 26.85 18.13 -0.07
CA LEU A 68 26.62 19.51 0.37
C LEU A 68 26.43 19.57 1.89
N PHE A 69 25.65 18.65 2.45
CA PHE A 69 25.52 18.49 3.90
C PHE A 69 26.90 18.33 4.52
N VAL A 70 27.72 17.38 4.07
CA VAL A 70 29.09 17.16 4.55
C VAL A 70 29.95 18.42 4.48
N LEU A 71 29.96 19.12 3.35
CA LEU A 71 30.76 20.33 3.14
C LEU A 71 30.35 21.49 4.05
N THR A 72 29.06 21.63 4.36
CA THR A 72 28.60 22.64 5.34
C THR A 72 29.11 22.40 6.77
N GLY A 73 29.64 21.20 7.05
CA GLY A 73 30.37 20.88 8.28
C GLY A 73 31.81 21.38 8.33
N ARG A 74 32.26 22.11 7.30
CA ARG A 74 33.61 22.66 7.15
C ARG A 74 34.71 21.62 7.39
N PRO A 75 34.70 20.48 6.66
CA PRO A 75 35.77 19.50 6.72
C PRO A 75 37.11 20.14 6.32
N ASN A 76 38.22 19.58 6.80
CA ASN A 76 39.55 20.04 6.41
C ASN A 76 39.81 19.83 4.90
N ARG A 77 40.77 20.58 4.34
CA ARG A 77 41.05 20.55 2.89
C ARG A 77 41.40 19.15 2.35
N ARG A 78 42.09 18.33 3.16
CA ARG A 78 42.43 16.95 2.78
C ARG A 78 41.17 16.09 2.64
N ALA A 79 40.24 16.19 3.58
CA ALA A 79 38.98 15.47 3.53
C ALA A 79 38.12 15.90 2.33
N VAL A 80 38.05 17.21 2.05
CA VAL A 80 37.38 17.74 0.84
C VAL A 80 38.00 17.13 -0.42
N ALA A 81 39.33 17.16 -0.54
CA ALA A 81 40.03 16.61 -1.70
C ALA A 81 39.74 15.12 -1.90
N VAL A 82 39.76 14.31 -0.83
CA VAL A 82 39.43 12.87 -0.90
C VAL A 82 37.99 12.65 -1.34
N LEU A 83 37.03 13.37 -0.77
CA LEU A 83 35.61 13.23 -1.12
C LEU A 83 35.35 13.61 -2.59
N LEU A 84 35.93 14.72 -3.06
CA LEU A 84 35.78 15.16 -4.44
C LEU A 84 36.50 14.23 -5.41
N ALA A 85 37.68 13.71 -5.06
CA ALA A 85 38.41 12.74 -5.88
C ALA A 85 37.61 11.44 -6.05
N LEU A 86 37.02 10.91 -4.96
CA LEU A 86 36.18 9.72 -5.03
C LEU A 86 34.89 9.96 -5.82
N ALA A 87 34.25 11.12 -5.65
CA ALA A 87 33.06 11.49 -6.43
C ALA A 87 33.39 11.63 -7.93
N ALA A 88 34.49 12.29 -8.27
CA ALA A 88 34.93 12.47 -9.65
C ALA A 88 35.33 11.13 -10.30
N ALA A 89 36.07 10.29 -9.58
CA ALA A 89 36.43 8.95 -10.04
C ALA A 89 35.18 8.08 -10.27
N SER A 90 34.20 8.16 -9.37
CA SER A 90 32.92 7.45 -9.53
C SER A 90 32.13 7.94 -10.75
N ALA A 91 32.01 9.26 -10.93
CA ALA A 91 31.31 9.83 -12.08
C ALA A 91 31.99 9.47 -13.42
N ALA A 92 33.32 9.56 -13.47
CA ALA A 92 34.10 9.16 -14.64
C ALA A 92 33.96 7.65 -14.92
N GLY A 93 34.05 6.81 -13.89
CA GLY A 93 33.85 5.37 -14.00
C GLY A 93 32.45 5.01 -14.50
N LEU A 94 31.41 5.70 -14.02
CA LEU A 94 30.04 5.48 -14.45
C LEU A 94 29.84 5.88 -15.92
N ALA A 95 30.42 7.00 -16.34
CA ALA A 95 30.38 7.46 -17.73
C ALA A 95 31.09 6.48 -18.67
N VAL A 96 32.31 6.05 -18.31
CA VAL A 96 33.08 5.05 -19.07
C VAL A 96 32.33 3.71 -19.13
N TYR A 97 31.73 3.27 -18.02
CA TYR A 97 30.92 2.06 -17.98
C TYR A 97 29.72 2.12 -18.94
N HIS A 98 29.00 3.24 -18.96
CA HIS A 98 27.84 3.39 -19.85
C HIS A 98 28.25 3.51 -21.32
N GLU A 99 29.35 4.20 -21.62
CA GLU A 99 29.90 4.24 -22.97
C GLU A 99 30.30 2.84 -23.44
N ALA A 100 31.00 2.08 -22.60
CA ALA A 100 31.48 0.74 -22.93
C ALA A 100 30.33 -0.27 -23.13
N LEU A 101 29.24 -0.15 -22.37
CA LEU A 101 28.13 -1.12 -22.40
C LEU A 101 26.99 -0.73 -23.35
N TYR A 102 26.66 0.56 -23.42
CA TYR A 102 25.49 1.07 -24.14
C TYR A 102 25.83 2.02 -25.30
N GLY A 103 27.10 2.44 -25.45
CA GLY A 103 27.53 3.36 -26.51
C GLY A 103 27.14 4.82 -26.29
N PHE A 104 26.86 5.21 -25.03
CA PHE A 104 26.64 6.60 -24.65
C PHE A 104 27.02 6.86 -23.20
N PHE A 105 27.52 8.07 -22.91
CA PHE A 105 27.89 8.47 -21.54
C PHE A 105 26.71 8.75 -20.59
N ASP A 106 25.53 9.10 -21.11
CA ASP A 106 24.38 9.52 -20.29
C ASP A 106 23.58 8.31 -19.77
N PRO A 107 23.66 7.97 -18.47
CA PRO A 107 23.02 6.78 -17.93
C PRO A 107 21.49 6.84 -17.95
N ARG A 108 20.90 8.03 -18.12
CA ARG A 108 19.43 8.20 -18.21
C ARG A 108 18.87 7.66 -19.52
N ARG A 109 19.69 7.53 -20.57
CA ARG A 109 19.24 7.04 -21.88
C ARG A 109 18.89 5.55 -21.90
N VAL A 110 19.26 4.80 -20.86
CA VAL A 110 19.01 3.35 -20.76
C VAL A 110 17.51 3.03 -20.82
N TYR A 111 16.63 3.92 -20.34
CA TYR A 111 15.17 3.72 -20.38
C TYR A 111 14.49 4.39 -21.59
N GLY A 112 15.27 4.85 -22.57
CA GLY A 112 14.79 5.40 -23.83
C GLY A 112 14.72 6.94 -23.89
N PRO A 113 14.24 7.49 -25.02
CA PRO A 113 14.34 8.92 -25.33
C PRO A 113 13.26 9.81 -24.69
N ARG A 114 12.27 9.24 -23.98
CA ARG A 114 11.17 10.02 -23.39
C ARG A 114 11.55 10.57 -22.01
N PRO A 115 11.09 11.77 -21.62
CA PRO A 115 11.35 12.28 -20.28
C PRO A 115 10.70 11.35 -19.25
N GLU A 116 11.53 10.64 -18.49
CA GLU A 116 11.09 9.77 -17.39
C GLU A 116 10.37 10.55 -16.29
N ILE A 117 10.62 11.85 -16.18
CA ILE A 117 10.08 12.71 -15.13
C ILE A 117 9.02 13.61 -15.74
N SER A 118 7.80 13.53 -15.23
CA SER A 118 6.68 14.40 -15.56
C SER A 118 6.09 14.98 -14.28
N LEU A 119 6.16 16.30 -14.13
CA LEU A 119 5.54 17.00 -12.99
C LEU A 119 4.02 16.83 -12.95
N ALA A 120 3.39 16.52 -14.10
CA ALA A 120 1.97 16.21 -14.18
C ALA A 120 1.60 14.92 -13.43
N MET A 121 2.57 14.04 -13.14
CA MET A 121 2.34 12.84 -12.34
C MET A 121 2.34 13.13 -10.84
N LEU A 122 2.91 14.25 -10.37
CA LEU A 122 3.04 14.53 -8.94
C LEU A 122 1.72 14.51 -8.16
N PRO A 123 0.59 15.03 -8.68
CA PRO A 123 -0.70 14.94 -7.99
C PRO A 123 -1.17 13.52 -7.71
N GLU A 124 -0.73 12.52 -8.49
CA GLU A 124 -1.03 11.11 -8.27
C GLU A 124 0.11 10.41 -7.52
N GLY A 125 1.34 10.54 -8.00
CA GLY A 125 2.49 9.78 -7.51
C GLY A 125 2.94 10.19 -6.11
N ALA A 126 2.89 11.47 -5.75
CA ALA A 126 3.28 11.91 -4.41
C ALA A 126 2.32 11.41 -3.30
N PRO A 127 0.99 11.58 -3.42
CA PRO A 127 0.08 10.97 -2.46
C PRO A 127 0.05 9.45 -2.57
N GLY A 128 0.22 8.87 -3.77
CA GLY A 128 0.38 7.41 -3.93
C GLY A 128 1.53 6.84 -3.11
N LEU A 129 2.73 7.43 -3.18
CA LEU A 129 3.90 7.03 -2.40
C LEU A 129 3.68 7.09 -0.88
N LEU A 130 2.76 7.93 -0.41
CA LEU A 130 2.51 8.14 1.01
C LEU A 130 1.29 7.36 1.52
N PHE A 131 0.21 7.31 0.76
CA PHE A 131 -1.12 6.93 1.23
C PHE A 131 -1.78 5.81 0.45
N ASP A 132 -1.18 5.36 -0.66
CA ASP A 132 -1.73 4.22 -1.41
C ASP A 132 -1.80 2.96 -0.54
N GLN A 133 -2.89 2.21 -0.69
CA GLN A 133 -3.14 1.00 0.09
C GLN A 133 -2.13 -0.12 -0.20
N GLU A 134 -1.59 -0.19 -1.43
CA GLU A 134 -0.64 -1.22 -1.83
C GLU A 134 0.81 -0.79 -1.56
N PHE A 135 1.18 0.46 -1.85
CA PHE A 135 2.57 0.92 -1.85
C PHE A 135 2.87 2.08 -0.88
N GLY A 136 1.87 2.67 -0.23
CA GLY A 136 1.99 3.90 0.55
C GLY A 136 2.74 3.72 1.87
N LEU A 137 3.75 4.56 2.12
CA LEU A 137 4.55 4.48 3.35
C LEU A 137 3.73 4.64 4.63
N LEU A 138 2.78 5.58 4.66
CA LEU A 138 2.02 5.91 5.87
C LEU A 138 0.88 4.93 6.13
N VAL A 139 0.47 4.14 5.14
CA VAL A 139 -0.46 3.02 5.34
C VAL A 139 0.24 1.88 6.08
N TYR A 140 1.45 1.53 5.64
CA TYR A 140 2.22 0.41 6.21
C TYR A 140 3.05 0.79 7.45
N ALA A 141 3.53 2.02 7.52
CA ALA A 141 4.38 2.53 8.59
C ALA A 141 3.96 3.95 9.00
N PRO A 142 2.74 4.14 9.54
CA PRO A 142 2.22 5.45 9.93
C PRO A 142 3.08 6.15 10.99
N ILE A 143 3.98 5.43 11.68
CA ILE A 143 4.95 6.04 12.61
C ILE A 143 5.81 7.12 11.97
N PHE A 144 6.07 7.04 10.65
CA PHE A 144 6.85 8.05 9.95
C PHE A 144 6.17 9.41 9.85
N VAL A 145 4.86 9.54 10.14
CA VAL A 145 4.23 10.86 10.29
C VAL A 145 4.88 11.69 11.40
N LEU A 146 5.44 11.03 12.42
CA LEU A 146 6.15 11.70 13.51
C LEU A 146 7.48 12.33 13.06
N ALA A 147 7.96 12.05 11.84
CA ALA A 147 9.09 12.77 11.27
C ALA A 147 8.79 14.26 11.09
N LEU A 148 7.55 14.65 10.81
CA LEU A 148 7.16 16.06 10.62
C LEU A 148 7.39 16.94 11.86
N PRO A 149 6.76 16.67 13.03
CA PRO A 149 7.07 17.41 14.25
C PRO A 149 8.52 17.20 14.70
N GLY A 150 9.13 16.09 14.28
CA GLY A 150 10.53 15.74 14.53
C GLY A 150 11.52 16.67 13.84
N PHE A 151 11.32 16.91 12.54
CA PHE A 151 12.12 17.84 11.75
C PHE A 151 12.00 19.28 12.26
N ALA A 152 10.80 19.71 12.66
CA ALA A 152 10.61 21.02 13.29
C ALA A 152 11.36 21.19 14.63
N ARG A 153 11.59 20.10 15.36
CA ARG A 153 12.43 20.12 16.58
C ARG A 153 13.91 20.02 16.26
N LEU A 154 14.25 19.15 15.30
CA LEU A 154 15.61 18.97 14.83
C LEU A 154 16.16 20.28 14.26
N SER A 155 15.34 21.08 13.57
CA SER A 155 15.76 22.37 12.99
C SER A 155 16.21 23.37 14.04
N ARG A 156 15.63 23.32 15.25
CA ARG A 156 16.00 24.18 16.38
C ARG A 156 17.32 23.78 17.04
N ARG A 157 17.70 22.50 16.97
CA ARG A 157 18.94 21.97 17.59
C ARG A 157 20.07 21.85 16.59
N SER A 158 19.76 21.46 15.37
CA SER A 158 20.70 21.25 14.28
C SER A 158 20.03 21.53 12.94
N PRO A 159 19.96 22.82 12.53
CA PRO A 159 19.28 23.23 11.29
C PRO A 159 19.86 22.52 10.07
N ARG A 160 21.19 22.29 10.05
CA ARG A 160 21.88 21.54 9.00
C ARG A 160 21.36 20.10 8.84
N HIS A 161 21.16 19.37 9.94
CA HIS A 161 20.65 17.99 9.89
C HIS A 161 19.17 17.95 9.50
N ALA A 162 18.37 18.91 9.99
CA ALA A 162 16.97 19.02 9.58
C ALA A 162 16.85 19.33 8.09
N LEU A 163 17.65 20.28 7.59
CA LEU A 163 17.64 20.70 6.19
C LEU A 163 18.00 19.54 5.25
N VAL A 164 19.08 18.79 5.54
CA VAL A 164 19.43 17.62 4.72
C VAL A 164 18.38 16.52 4.82
N ALA A 165 17.81 16.25 6.00
CA ALA A 165 16.81 15.20 6.16
C ALA A 165 15.52 15.51 5.41
N VAL A 166 15.05 16.76 5.49
CA VAL A 166 13.91 17.27 4.70
C VAL A 166 14.27 17.26 3.22
N GLY A 167 15.45 17.76 2.85
CA GLY A 167 15.91 17.80 1.46
C GLY A 167 15.96 16.42 0.81
N LEU A 168 16.50 15.41 1.49
CA LEU A 168 16.51 14.02 1.02
C LEU A 168 15.10 13.48 0.83
N THR A 169 14.22 13.70 1.82
CA THR A 169 12.83 13.22 1.79
C THR A 169 12.06 13.87 0.63
N VAL A 170 12.11 15.19 0.52
CA VAL A 170 11.43 15.96 -0.52
C VAL A 170 11.99 15.64 -1.90
N ALA A 171 13.31 15.59 -2.07
CA ALA A 171 13.91 15.23 -3.35
C ALA A 171 13.49 13.81 -3.80
N THR A 172 13.42 12.86 -2.87
CA THR A 172 12.97 11.50 -3.17
C THR A 172 11.50 11.47 -3.56
N LEU A 173 10.63 12.17 -2.82
CA LEU A 173 9.21 12.28 -3.15
C LEU A 173 8.98 12.93 -4.51
N LEU A 174 9.70 14.02 -4.81
CA LEU A 174 9.58 14.72 -6.09
C LEU A 174 10.06 13.84 -7.25
N MET A 175 11.22 13.19 -7.11
CA MET A 175 11.75 12.33 -8.17
C MET A 175 10.90 11.09 -8.38
N ALA A 176 10.56 10.37 -7.32
CA ALA A 176 9.77 9.16 -7.40
C ALA A 176 8.32 9.43 -7.82
N GLY A 177 7.71 10.51 -7.30
CA GLY A 177 6.33 10.88 -7.61
C GLY A 177 6.14 11.51 -8.99
N SER A 178 7.21 12.03 -9.60
CA SER A 178 7.18 12.51 -10.99
C SER A 178 7.39 11.39 -12.00
N TRP A 179 7.74 10.18 -11.57
CA TRP A 179 7.93 9.04 -12.47
C TRP A 179 6.60 8.33 -12.72
N PRO A 180 6.18 8.07 -13.96
CA PRO A 180 4.91 7.35 -14.23
C PRO A 180 4.82 5.97 -13.57
N MET A 181 5.96 5.34 -13.29
CA MET A 181 6.03 4.08 -12.55
C MET A 181 6.36 4.30 -11.07
N TRP A 182 5.75 5.31 -10.43
CA TRP A 182 5.96 5.68 -9.02
C TRP A 182 5.77 4.50 -8.03
N ARG A 183 5.03 3.47 -8.43
CA ARG A 183 4.81 2.21 -7.68
C ARG A 183 5.95 1.19 -7.74
N GLY A 184 6.84 1.25 -8.74
CA GLY A 184 8.05 0.42 -8.81
C GLY A 184 7.91 -1.05 -9.22
N GLY A 185 6.82 -1.45 -9.88
CA GLY A 185 6.60 -2.79 -10.42
C GLY A 185 6.39 -3.85 -9.34
N TRP A 186 7.00 -5.03 -9.49
CA TRP A 186 6.95 -6.09 -8.48
C TRP A 186 7.90 -5.79 -7.30
N ASN A 187 7.35 -5.34 -6.17
CA ASN A 187 8.15 -4.93 -5.01
C ASN A 187 7.33 -4.85 -3.71
N PRO A 188 7.98 -4.91 -2.53
CA PRO A 188 7.31 -4.60 -1.27
C PRO A 188 6.99 -3.09 -1.12
N PRO A 189 6.03 -2.72 -0.25
CA PRO A 189 5.57 -1.34 -0.10
C PRO A 189 6.69 -0.32 0.18
N ALA A 190 6.45 0.93 -0.22
CA ALA A 190 7.32 2.08 0.01
C ALA A 190 8.77 1.97 -0.51
N ARG A 191 9.00 1.17 -1.58
CA ARG A 191 10.31 0.97 -2.22
C ARG A 191 11.11 2.24 -2.39
N PHE A 192 10.52 3.25 -3.02
CA PHE A 192 11.26 4.44 -3.39
C PHE A 192 11.58 5.35 -2.21
N LEU A 193 10.88 5.19 -1.08
CA LEU A 193 11.16 5.91 0.16
C LEU A 193 12.14 5.16 1.08
N LEU A 194 12.41 3.88 0.83
CA LEU A 194 13.37 3.07 1.60
C LEU A 194 14.75 3.74 1.74
N PRO A 195 15.38 4.32 0.68
CA PRO A 195 16.68 4.99 0.80
C PRO A 195 16.72 6.15 1.80
N VAL A 196 15.58 6.82 2.02
CA VAL A 196 15.48 7.98 2.91
C VAL A 196 14.88 7.66 4.29
N VAL A 197 14.56 6.39 4.57
CA VAL A 197 14.17 5.94 5.91
C VAL A 197 15.14 6.39 7.01
N PRO A 198 16.49 6.38 6.83
CA PRO A 198 17.39 6.91 7.85
C PRO A 198 17.15 8.40 8.15
N ALA A 199 16.84 9.21 7.14
CA ALA A 199 16.51 10.63 7.32
C ALA A 199 15.18 10.80 8.07
N LEU A 200 14.15 10.06 7.67
CA LEU A 200 12.86 10.04 8.38
C LEU A 200 13.02 9.58 9.84
N ALA A 201 13.86 8.58 10.09
CA ALA A 201 14.16 8.06 11.42
C ALA A 201 14.81 9.12 12.33
N LEU A 202 15.63 10.04 11.80
CA LEU A 202 16.14 11.19 12.58
C LEU A 202 14.98 12.09 13.06
N GLY A 203 14.00 12.35 12.21
CA GLY A 203 12.79 13.08 12.57
C GLY A 203 12.01 12.34 13.66
N VAL A 204 11.67 11.08 13.44
CA VAL A 204 10.92 10.28 14.43
C VAL A 204 11.66 10.21 15.77
N ALA A 205 12.98 10.02 15.77
CA ALA A 205 13.79 10.02 16.98
C ALA A 205 13.76 11.37 17.71
N ALA A 206 13.83 12.49 16.98
CA ALA A 206 13.69 13.83 17.55
C ALA A 206 12.29 14.06 18.17
N SER A 207 11.26 13.40 17.65
CA SER A 207 9.91 13.44 18.22
C SER A 207 9.78 12.73 19.56
N PHE A 208 10.60 11.71 19.84
CA PHE A 208 10.58 10.98 21.12
C PHE A 208 11.41 11.63 22.23
N GLN A 209 12.22 12.64 21.91
CA GLN A 209 13.07 13.34 22.90
C GLN A 209 12.30 14.03 24.04
N ARG A 210 10.98 14.24 23.90
CA ARG A 210 10.12 14.79 24.95
C ARG A 210 9.31 13.73 25.70
N GLY A 211 9.52 12.46 25.39
CA GLY A 211 8.72 11.34 25.85
C GLY A 211 7.84 10.75 24.76
N PHE A 212 7.12 9.71 25.15
CA PHE A 212 6.27 8.89 24.29
C PHE A 212 4.80 9.12 24.67
N GLY A 213 3.91 9.26 23.69
CA GLY A 213 2.48 9.47 23.92
C GLY A 213 1.63 8.31 23.40
N SER A 214 0.38 8.23 23.83
CA SER A 214 -0.53 7.13 23.42
C SER A 214 -0.75 7.04 21.91
N ALA A 215 -0.88 8.17 21.21
CA ALA A 215 -0.98 8.17 19.74
C ALA A 215 0.31 7.65 19.09
N SER A 216 1.48 8.08 19.56
CA SER A 216 2.77 7.54 19.09
C SER A 216 2.91 6.04 19.35
N ALA A 217 2.38 5.55 20.48
CA ALA A 217 2.31 4.13 20.81
C ALA A 217 1.46 3.35 19.81
N LEU A 218 0.27 3.86 19.48
CA LEU A 218 -0.61 3.25 18.49
C LEU A 218 0.03 3.21 17.10
N LEU A 219 0.61 4.32 16.65
CA LEU A 219 1.30 4.39 15.35
C LEU A 219 2.50 3.42 15.29
N LEU A 220 3.27 3.32 16.38
CA LEU A 220 4.40 2.40 16.47
C LEU A 220 3.93 0.95 16.48
N GLY A 221 2.91 0.64 17.29
CA GLY A 221 2.33 -0.70 17.38
C GLY A 221 1.77 -1.17 16.04
N TRP A 222 1.03 -0.31 15.34
CA TRP A 222 0.55 -0.56 13.99
C TRP A 222 1.69 -0.84 13.01
N SER A 223 2.72 0.03 13.01
CA SER A 223 3.86 -0.11 12.09
C SER A 223 4.66 -1.39 12.36
N VAL A 224 4.83 -1.78 13.62
CA VAL A 224 5.51 -3.04 13.99
C VAL A 224 4.64 -4.24 13.63
N TRP A 225 3.34 -4.19 13.88
CA TRP A 225 2.41 -5.26 13.53
C TRP A 225 2.40 -5.53 12.02
N LEU A 226 2.27 -4.50 11.18
CA LEU A 226 2.34 -4.65 9.73
C LEU A 226 3.72 -5.09 9.23
N GLY A 227 4.79 -4.64 9.89
CA GLY A 227 6.15 -5.09 9.60
C GLY A 227 6.31 -6.58 9.83
N LEU A 228 5.93 -7.06 11.00
CA LEU A 228 6.01 -8.48 11.35
C LEU A 228 5.06 -9.34 10.51
N ALA A 229 3.82 -8.89 10.29
CA ALA A 229 2.85 -9.66 9.52
C ALA A 229 3.28 -9.81 8.04
N GLY A 230 3.72 -8.72 7.40
CA GLY A 230 4.25 -8.80 6.03
C GLY A 230 5.61 -9.49 5.94
N GLY A 231 6.42 -9.45 7.00
CA GLY A 231 7.67 -10.23 7.07
C GLY A 231 7.44 -11.73 7.25
N PHE A 232 6.38 -12.12 7.98
CA PHE A 232 5.98 -13.52 8.17
C PHE A 232 5.30 -14.10 6.92
N GLU A 233 4.53 -13.28 6.20
CA GLU A 233 3.88 -13.66 4.93
C GLU A 233 4.30 -12.76 3.76
N PRO A 234 5.56 -12.87 3.27
CA PRO A 234 6.08 -12.00 2.21
C PRO A 234 5.23 -12.00 0.94
N ARG A 235 4.55 -13.11 0.62
CA ARG A 235 3.64 -13.23 -0.54
C ARG A 235 2.49 -12.22 -0.54
N LEU A 236 2.10 -11.71 0.63
CA LEU A 236 1.01 -10.74 0.78
C LEU A 236 1.47 -9.29 0.54
N VAL A 237 2.77 -9.03 0.61
CA VAL A 237 3.37 -7.69 0.43
C VAL A 237 4.25 -7.60 -0.81
N HIS A 238 4.78 -8.72 -1.30
CA HIS A 238 5.69 -8.76 -2.44
C HIS A 238 4.96 -9.20 -3.71
N ARG A 239 4.40 -8.23 -4.43
CA ARG A 239 3.57 -8.51 -5.60
C ARG A 239 3.54 -7.34 -6.57
N ASP A 240 2.93 -7.59 -7.72
CA ASP A 240 2.56 -6.55 -8.68
C ASP A 240 1.15 -6.05 -8.38
N ARG A 241 0.81 -4.92 -8.99
CA ARG A 241 -0.46 -4.22 -8.81
C ARG A 241 -1.69 -5.08 -9.11
N ASP A 242 -2.69 -4.99 -8.26
CA ASP A 242 -4.04 -5.48 -8.55
C ASP A 242 -5.16 -4.53 -8.07
N GLY A 243 -4.81 -3.33 -7.61
CA GLY A 243 -5.75 -2.33 -7.11
C GLY A 243 -6.14 -2.52 -5.65
N THR A 244 -5.71 -3.60 -4.99
CA THR A 244 -6.22 -3.98 -3.66
C THR A 244 -5.17 -4.62 -2.78
N ALA A 245 -4.93 -4.06 -1.60
CA ALA A 245 -3.83 -4.51 -0.76
C ALA A 245 -4.12 -5.86 -0.05
N PRO A 246 -3.47 -6.98 -0.44
CA PRO A 246 -3.86 -8.31 0.04
C PRO A 246 -3.47 -8.56 1.48
N LEU A 247 -2.44 -7.88 2.00
CA LEU A 247 -2.11 -7.97 3.42
C LEU A 247 -3.28 -7.49 4.28
N PHE A 248 -3.86 -6.32 3.95
CA PHE A 248 -5.03 -5.80 4.64
C PHE A 248 -6.24 -6.69 4.40
N ARG A 249 -6.44 -7.15 3.16
CA ARG A 249 -7.46 -8.15 2.84
C ARG A 249 -7.20 -9.50 3.51
N ALA A 250 -6.01 -9.89 3.92
CA ALA A 250 -5.79 -11.18 4.58
C ALA A 250 -6.05 -11.07 6.09
N LEU A 251 -5.58 -9.97 6.67
CA LEU A 251 -5.50 -9.78 8.11
C LEU A 251 -6.70 -9.04 8.71
N SER A 252 -7.48 -8.30 7.91
CA SER A 252 -8.63 -7.58 8.47
C SER A 252 -9.74 -8.56 8.85
N GLY A 253 -10.18 -8.54 10.10
CA GLY A 253 -11.46 -9.13 10.48
C GLY A 253 -12.66 -8.24 10.12
N ALA A 254 -12.43 -7.12 9.45
CA ALA A 254 -13.47 -6.18 9.05
C ALA A 254 -13.85 -6.35 7.58
N GLU A 255 -15.14 -6.15 7.30
CA GLU A 255 -15.67 -6.11 5.94
C GLU A 255 -15.05 -4.92 5.18
N GLU A 256 -14.41 -5.22 4.05
CA GLU A 256 -13.76 -4.29 3.12
C GLU A 256 -12.78 -3.26 3.72
N TRP A 257 -11.80 -3.68 4.53
CA TRP A 257 -10.80 -2.74 5.07
C TRP A 257 -10.01 -2.00 3.97
N THR A 258 -9.79 -2.63 2.82
CA THR A 258 -9.08 -2.03 1.67
C THR A 258 -9.83 -0.85 1.07
N ARG A 259 -11.17 -0.84 1.08
CA ARG A 259 -11.97 0.31 0.59
C ARG A 259 -11.80 1.54 1.46
N LEU A 260 -11.45 1.34 2.73
CA LEU A 260 -11.25 2.43 3.69
C LEU A 260 -9.91 3.14 3.44
N LEU A 261 -9.03 2.58 2.62
CA LEU A 261 -7.70 3.10 2.35
C LEU A 261 -7.65 3.73 0.95
N PRO A 262 -6.82 4.76 0.75
CA PRO A 262 -6.67 5.37 -0.58
C PRO A 262 -6.05 4.40 -1.60
N GLY A 263 -6.61 4.30 -2.81
CA GLY A 263 -6.04 3.52 -3.92
C GLY A 263 -5.66 4.40 -5.11
N TYR A 264 -4.36 4.48 -5.43
CA TYR A 264 -3.81 5.27 -6.55
C TYR A 264 -3.33 4.39 -7.72
N VAL A 265 -3.22 3.07 -7.53
CA VAL A 265 -2.70 2.15 -8.55
C VAL A 265 -3.63 1.95 -9.75
N LEU A 266 -4.95 1.96 -9.50
CA LEU A 266 -6.03 1.91 -10.49
C LEU A 266 -7.01 3.05 -10.16
N PRO A 267 -6.68 4.29 -10.58
CA PRO A 267 -7.43 5.47 -10.16
C PRO A 267 -8.90 5.45 -10.61
N ASP A 268 -9.20 4.91 -11.79
CA ASP A 268 -10.57 4.84 -12.28
C ASP A 268 -11.46 3.93 -11.42
N GLU A 269 -10.88 2.88 -10.83
CA GLU A 269 -11.57 2.00 -9.88
C GLU A 269 -11.68 2.64 -8.48
N ASN A 270 -10.89 3.67 -8.18
CA ASN A 270 -10.79 4.29 -6.86
C ASN A 270 -11.07 5.81 -6.94
N PRO A 271 -12.32 6.23 -7.22
CA PRO A 271 -12.66 7.63 -7.40
C PRO A 271 -12.51 8.47 -6.11
N ASP A 272 -12.65 7.86 -4.93
CA ASP A 272 -12.58 8.56 -3.64
C ASP A 272 -11.16 8.68 -3.05
N ARG A 273 -10.13 8.23 -3.78
CA ARG A 273 -8.73 8.17 -3.31
C ARG A 273 -8.23 9.47 -2.67
N ASP A 274 -8.56 10.63 -3.25
CA ASP A 274 -8.09 11.92 -2.76
C ASP A 274 -8.80 12.32 -1.46
N ARG A 275 -10.11 12.02 -1.36
CA ARG A 275 -10.91 12.28 -0.15
C ARG A 275 -10.47 11.39 1.00
N LEU A 276 -10.24 10.11 0.72
CA LEU A 276 -9.70 9.15 1.69
C LEU A 276 -8.28 9.57 2.12
N ALA A 277 -7.41 9.97 1.19
CA ALA A 277 -6.07 10.43 1.51
C ALA A 277 -6.09 11.67 2.39
N LEU A 278 -6.98 12.63 2.11
CA LEU A 278 -7.17 13.81 2.95
C LEU A 278 -7.62 13.44 4.36
N LEU A 279 -8.63 12.57 4.50
CA LEU A 279 -9.14 12.11 5.79
C LEU A 279 -8.03 11.45 6.62
N TRP A 280 -7.29 10.51 6.04
CA TRP A 280 -6.20 9.83 6.74
C TRP A 280 -5.02 10.76 7.02
N ALA A 281 -4.69 11.68 6.12
CA ALA A 281 -3.70 12.71 6.35
C ALA A 281 -4.08 13.63 7.53
N THR A 282 -5.36 14.00 7.64
CA THR A 282 -5.88 14.77 8.78
C THR A 282 -5.78 13.97 10.08
N ALA A 283 -6.22 12.71 10.09
CA ALA A 283 -6.16 11.84 11.28
C ALA A 283 -4.70 11.64 11.75
N LEU A 284 -3.79 11.33 10.83
CA LEU A 284 -2.36 11.19 11.10
C LEU A 284 -1.72 12.52 11.52
N GLY A 285 -2.16 13.64 10.94
CA GLY A 285 -1.73 14.99 11.32
C GLY A 285 -2.12 15.35 12.75
N ILE A 286 -3.35 15.02 13.17
CA ILE A 286 -3.81 15.17 14.56
C ILE A 286 -2.98 14.29 15.50
N ALA A 287 -2.73 13.03 15.13
CA ALA A 287 -1.87 12.13 15.90
C ALA A 287 -0.44 12.68 16.03
N ALA A 288 0.14 13.22 14.94
CA ALA A 288 1.45 13.86 14.95
C ALA A 288 1.46 15.13 15.82
N ALA A 289 0.44 15.97 15.74
CA ALA A 289 0.31 17.16 16.57
C ALA A 289 0.20 16.81 18.06
N SER A 290 -0.53 15.75 18.41
CA SER A 290 -0.63 15.28 19.80
C SER A 290 0.72 14.86 20.39
N SER A 291 1.66 14.40 19.54
CA SER A 291 3.02 14.05 19.97
C SER A 291 3.89 15.26 20.37
N LEU A 292 3.46 16.50 20.09
CA LEU A 292 4.14 17.72 20.53
C LEU A 292 4.11 17.90 22.06
N ARG A 293 3.10 17.34 22.72
CA ARG A 293 2.92 17.33 24.18
C ARG A 293 2.64 15.88 24.62
N PRO A 294 3.67 15.02 24.64
CA PRO A 294 3.48 13.60 24.89
C PRO A 294 2.98 13.35 26.32
N GLY A 295 2.13 12.34 26.45
CA GLY A 295 1.67 11.83 27.73
C GLY A 295 0.99 10.47 27.54
N THR A 296 1.41 9.47 28.31
CA THR A 296 0.75 8.17 28.37
C THR A 296 -0.24 8.18 29.52
N ARG A 297 -1.50 8.42 29.19
CA ARG A 297 -2.61 8.28 30.15
C ARG A 297 -3.59 7.26 29.57
N PRO A 298 -4.29 6.47 30.41
CA PRO A 298 -5.34 5.57 29.93
C PRO A 298 -6.34 6.30 29.02
N ARG A 299 -6.74 7.52 29.40
CA ARG A 299 -7.56 8.42 28.58
C ARG A 299 -6.97 8.72 27.19
N GLY A 300 -5.65 8.89 27.11
CA GLY A 300 -4.97 9.15 25.83
C GLY A 300 -4.97 7.93 24.90
N ALA A 301 -4.88 6.72 25.45
CA ALA A 301 -4.97 5.49 24.65
C ALA A 301 -6.40 5.29 24.12
N VAL A 302 -7.41 5.51 24.96
CA VAL A 302 -8.81 5.49 24.55
C VAL A 302 -9.08 6.53 23.45
N LEU A 303 -8.63 7.78 23.63
CA LEU A 303 -8.81 8.83 22.61
C LEU A 303 -8.09 8.52 21.29
N ALA A 304 -6.87 7.95 21.33
CA ALA A 304 -6.16 7.55 20.13
C ALA A 304 -6.89 6.41 19.39
N GLY A 305 -7.38 5.41 20.14
CA GLY A 305 -8.20 4.33 19.59
C GLY A 305 -9.51 4.84 18.98
N LEU A 306 -10.25 5.68 19.70
CA LEU A 306 -11.47 6.31 19.20
C LEU A 306 -11.21 7.17 17.97
N GLY A 307 -10.07 7.88 17.91
CA GLY A 307 -9.67 8.65 16.73
C GLY A 307 -9.44 7.77 15.49
N LEU A 308 -8.79 6.61 15.67
CA LEU A 308 -8.64 5.62 14.59
C LEU A 308 -9.99 5.06 14.13
N LEU A 309 -10.87 4.71 15.07
CA LEU A 309 -12.21 4.20 14.76
C LEU A 309 -13.08 5.28 14.07
N ALA A 310 -12.97 6.54 14.49
CA ALA A 310 -13.65 7.66 13.85
C ALA A 310 -13.14 7.89 12.42
N ALA A 311 -11.82 7.81 12.20
CA ALA A 311 -11.23 7.91 10.87
C ALA A 311 -11.68 6.77 9.96
N ALA A 312 -11.65 5.52 10.43
CA ALA A 312 -12.13 4.38 9.65
C ALA A 312 -13.65 4.44 9.37
N GLY A 313 -14.46 4.89 10.34
CA GLY A 313 -15.88 5.12 10.15
C GLY A 313 -16.16 6.22 9.12
N GLY A 314 -15.43 7.34 9.19
CA GLY A 314 -15.49 8.41 8.19
C GLY A 314 -15.07 7.93 6.80
N ALA A 315 -14.01 7.12 6.72
CA ALA A 315 -13.55 6.53 5.46
C ALA A 315 -14.63 5.64 4.84
N SER A 316 -15.35 4.88 5.67
CA SER A 316 -16.44 4.03 5.20
C SER A 316 -17.64 4.81 4.66
N LEU A 317 -17.89 6.01 5.19
CA LEU A 317 -18.95 6.89 4.69
C LEU A 317 -18.54 7.61 3.40
N LEU A 318 -17.23 7.83 3.20
CA LEU A 318 -16.69 8.47 2.00
C LEU A 318 -16.42 7.50 0.86
N SER A 319 -16.12 6.23 1.16
CA SER A 319 -15.76 5.23 0.15
C SER A 319 -17.00 4.77 -0.62
N THR A 320 -16.96 4.98 -1.93
CA THR A 320 -17.88 4.38 -2.90
C THR A 320 -17.26 3.18 -3.64
N HIS A 321 -15.99 2.86 -3.34
CA HIS A 321 -15.29 1.72 -3.93
C HIS A 321 -15.96 0.40 -3.55
N ARG A 322 -16.02 -0.51 -4.53
CA ARG A 322 -16.78 -1.78 -4.50
C ARG A 322 -15.81 -2.92 -4.74
N THR A 323 -15.90 -4.02 -3.98
CA THR A 323 -15.08 -5.21 -4.26
C THR A 323 -15.79 -6.26 -5.11
N ALA A 324 -16.98 -5.96 -5.63
CA ALA A 324 -17.80 -6.88 -6.44
C ALA A 324 -18.01 -8.24 -5.76
N GLY A 325 -18.24 -8.22 -4.43
CA GLY A 325 -18.48 -9.42 -3.61
C GLY A 325 -17.22 -10.18 -3.17
N ARG A 326 -16.02 -9.84 -3.65
CA ARG A 326 -14.77 -10.55 -3.33
C ARG A 326 -14.49 -10.63 -1.83
N ASP A 327 -14.75 -9.55 -1.09
CA ASP A 327 -14.47 -9.49 0.33
C ASP A 327 -15.54 -10.17 1.19
N ALA A 328 -16.80 -10.16 0.73
CA ALA A 328 -17.92 -10.79 1.42
C ALA A 328 -17.67 -12.30 1.60
N VAL A 329 -17.09 -12.96 0.59
CA VAL A 329 -16.87 -14.41 0.67
C VAL A 329 -15.66 -14.81 1.51
N ARG A 330 -14.65 -13.94 1.65
CA ARG A 330 -13.47 -14.21 2.48
C ARG A 330 -13.83 -14.43 3.95
N LEU A 331 -14.80 -13.66 4.44
CA LEU A 331 -15.21 -13.68 5.85
C LEU A 331 -16.33 -14.68 6.11
N LEU A 332 -16.80 -15.41 5.09
CA LEU A 332 -17.92 -16.32 5.18
C LEU A 332 -17.72 -17.34 6.31
N GLY A 333 -18.65 -17.35 7.27
CA GLY A 333 -18.62 -18.21 8.46
C GLY A 333 -17.63 -17.81 9.54
N ARG A 334 -16.86 -16.72 9.37
CA ARG A 334 -15.89 -16.22 10.36
C ARG A 334 -16.47 -15.10 11.19
N ALA A 335 -15.94 -14.91 12.39
CA ALA A 335 -16.25 -13.72 13.16
C ALA A 335 -15.69 -12.49 12.43
N ALA A 336 -16.50 -11.45 12.27
CA ALA A 336 -16.15 -10.24 11.54
C ALA A 336 -16.67 -8.99 12.23
N LEU A 337 -16.07 -7.84 11.93
CA LEU A 337 -16.46 -6.54 12.44
C LEU A 337 -17.05 -5.70 11.30
N SER A 338 -18.31 -5.29 11.42
CA SER A 338 -18.96 -4.46 10.42
C SER A 338 -18.46 -3.01 10.48
N VAL A 339 -18.35 -2.37 9.31
CA VAL A 339 -18.01 -0.95 9.21
C VAL A 339 -18.94 -0.28 8.17
N PRO A 340 -19.62 0.83 8.51
CA PRO A 340 -19.59 1.55 9.79
C PRO A 340 -20.48 0.87 10.86
N GLY A 341 -20.25 1.19 12.13
CA GLY A 341 -21.08 0.70 13.25
C GLY A 341 -20.37 -0.25 14.21
N TRP A 342 -19.24 -0.83 13.80
CA TRP A 342 -18.35 -1.59 14.67
C TRP A 342 -19.06 -2.75 15.41
N SER A 343 -20.00 -3.42 14.73
CA SER A 343 -20.71 -4.55 15.31
C SER A 343 -19.99 -5.86 15.02
N LEU A 344 -19.78 -6.67 16.06
CA LEU A 344 -19.15 -7.98 15.93
C LEU A 344 -20.18 -9.01 15.44
N LEU A 345 -20.01 -9.48 14.21
CA LEU A 345 -20.71 -10.61 13.64
C LEU A 345 -20.01 -11.90 14.08
N ARG A 346 -20.74 -12.86 14.66
CA ARG A 346 -20.17 -14.15 15.09
C ARG A 346 -19.89 -15.10 13.93
N GLY A 347 -20.61 -14.92 12.83
CA GLY A 347 -20.38 -15.60 11.55
C GLY A 347 -20.89 -14.69 10.45
N ALA A 348 -19.99 -14.07 9.69
CA ALA A 348 -20.38 -13.24 8.57
C ALA A 348 -20.99 -14.11 7.47
N GLY A 349 -22.17 -13.71 6.99
CA GLY A 349 -22.65 -14.15 5.69
C GLY A 349 -21.90 -13.42 4.59
N ALA A 350 -21.89 -13.98 3.38
CA ALA A 350 -21.37 -13.27 2.23
C ALA A 350 -22.56 -12.58 1.56
N THR A 351 -22.82 -11.34 1.97
CA THR A 351 -23.90 -10.52 1.41
C THR A 351 -23.32 -9.32 0.70
N TRP A 352 -23.90 -8.95 -0.42
CA TRP A 352 -23.60 -7.67 -1.04
C TRP A 352 -24.86 -7.05 -1.62
N SER A 353 -24.85 -5.73 -1.64
CA SER A 353 -25.97 -4.88 -2.00
C SER A 353 -26.06 -4.73 -3.53
N PRO A 354 -27.21 -4.29 -4.06
CA PRO A 354 -27.32 -3.93 -5.47
C PRO A 354 -26.36 -2.80 -5.88
N SER A 355 -25.97 -1.96 -4.91
CA SER A 355 -24.93 -0.96 -5.11
C SER A 355 -23.52 -1.54 -5.25
N ASP A 356 -23.29 -2.83 -5.03
CA ASP A 356 -22.01 -3.48 -5.28
C ASP A 356 -21.91 -4.08 -6.69
N LEU A 357 -22.99 -3.99 -7.48
CA LEU A 357 -23.07 -4.49 -8.85
C LEU A 357 -22.76 -3.38 -9.86
N ASP A 358 -21.91 -3.67 -10.84
CA ASP A 358 -21.46 -2.68 -11.83
C ASP A 358 -22.58 -2.22 -12.78
N TRP A 359 -23.56 -3.08 -13.02
CA TRP A 359 -24.76 -2.79 -13.80
C TRP A 359 -25.93 -2.25 -12.95
N GLY A 360 -25.72 -2.04 -11.65
CA GLY A 360 -26.71 -1.47 -10.73
C GLY A 360 -27.80 -2.46 -10.27
N PRO A 361 -28.93 -1.97 -9.75
CA PRO A 361 -29.97 -2.83 -9.18
C PRO A 361 -30.89 -3.47 -10.24
N LEU A 362 -30.93 -2.94 -11.46
CA LEU A 362 -31.85 -3.41 -12.49
C LEU A 362 -31.12 -4.35 -13.45
N TYR A 363 -31.45 -5.63 -13.40
CA TYR A 363 -30.95 -6.63 -14.32
C TYR A 363 -31.73 -6.55 -15.62
N GLU A 364 -31.04 -6.20 -16.71
CA GLU A 364 -31.58 -6.17 -18.06
C GLU A 364 -30.77 -7.14 -18.94
N PRO A 365 -31.28 -8.36 -19.20
CA PRO A 365 -30.56 -9.37 -19.98
C PRO A 365 -30.11 -8.86 -21.36
N HIS A 366 -30.94 -8.04 -22.00
CA HIS A 366 -30.64 -7.47 -23.32
C HIS A 366 -29.49 -6.44 -23.31
N ARG A 367 -29.15 -5.85 -22.16
CA ARG A 367 -27.97 -4.98 -21.99
C ARG A 367 -26.72 -5.75 -21.61
N ASN A 368 -26.87 -7.00 -21.17
CA ASN A 368 -25.79 -7.88 -20.72
C ASN A 368 -25.88 -9.24 -21.45
N PRO A 369 -25.71 -9.27 -22.79
CA PRO A 369 -25.89 -10.49 -23.59
C PRO A 369 -24.91 -11.60 -23.21
N ASP A 370 -23.72 -11.24 -22.72
CA ASP A 370 -22.68 -12.18 -22.26
C ASP A 370 -22.80 -12.54 -20.76
N GLY A 371 -23.91 -12.14 -20.13
CA GLY A 371 -24.19 -12.32 -18.70
C GLY A 371 -23.85 -11.08 -17.86
N ALA A 372 -24.64 -10.86 -16.81
CA ALA A 372 -24.43 -9.78 -15.84
C ALA A 372 -23.76 -10.35 -14.59
N ALA A 373 -22.54 -9.89 -14.28
CA ALA A 373 -21.80 -10.40 -13.13
C ALA A 373 -22.51 -10.07 -11.80
N VAL A 374 -22.83 -11.09 -11.02
CA VAL A 374 -23.34 -10.94 -9.65
C VAL A 374 -22.26 -11.12 -8.61
N GLY A 375 -21.09 -11.66 -8.97
CA GLY A 375 -19.90 -11.63 -8.14
C GLY A 375 -18.67 -12.01 -8.97
N GLU A 376 -17.58 -11.26 -8.84
CA GLU A 376 -16.43 -11.39 -9.73
C GLU A 376 -15.21 -11.97 -9.04
N ARG A 377 -14.52 -12.91 -9.71
CA ARG A 377 -13.25 -13.50 -9.24
C ARG A 377 -13.29 -13.90 -7.76
N LEU A 378 -14.37 -14.53 -7.33
CA LEU A 378 -14.59 -14.96 -5.96
C LEU A 378 -13.65 -16.11 -5.63
N CYS A 379 -12.79 -15.93 -4.63
CA CYS A 379 -11.90 -16.98 -4.13
C CYS A 379 -12.68 -17.90 -3.17
N LEU A 380 -13.47 -18.81 -3.74
CA LEU A 380 -14.27 -19.79 -2.99
C LEU A 380 -13.42 -21.03 -2.65
N PRO A 381 -13.34 -21.44 -1.37
CA PRO A 381 -12.90 -22.79 -1.02
C PRO A 381 -13.70 -23.86 -1.77
N ALA A 382 -13.12 -25.05 -1.94
CA ALA A 382 -13.87 -26.16 -2.51
C ALA A 382 -15.05 -26.52 -1.60
N GLY A 383 -16.23 -26.69 -2.18
CA GLY A 383 -17.45 -26.95 -1.41
C GLY A 383 -18.71 -26.54 -2.16
N ARG A 384 -19.86 -26.78 -1.52
CA ARG A 384 -21.16 -26.50 -2.10
C ARG A 384 -21.75 -25.21 -1.56
N TYR A 385 -22.05 -24.30 -2.46
CA TYR A 385 -22.58 -22.97 -2.16
C TYR A 385 -24.00 -22.82 -2.66
N ARG A 386 -24.75 -21.91 -2.03
CA ARG A 386 -26.06 -21.48 -2.48
C ARG A 386 -26.07 -19.96 -2.60
N VAL A 387 -26.36 -19.46 -3.79
CA VAL A 387 -26.57 -18.03 -4.02
C VAL A 387 -28.07 -17.74 -4.00
N HIS A 388 -28.43 -16.69 -3.26
CA HIS A 388 -29.75 -16.11 -3.16
C HIS A 388 -29.66 -14.72 -3.77
N VAL A 389 -30.49 -14.45 -4.76
CA VAL A 389 -30.68 -13.15 -5.36
C VAL A 389 -32.09 -12.71 -5.01
N ASP A 390 -32.18 -11.88 -3.97
CA ASP A 390 -33.44 -11.31 -3.49
C ASP A 390 -33.84 -10.15 -4.39
N GLY A 391 -35.12 -10.06 -4.76
CA GLY A 391 -35.58 -8.97 -5.60
C GLY A 391 -36.98 -9.17 -6.17
N GLU A 392 -37.33 -8.35 -7.15
CA GLU A 392 -38.67 -8.26 -7.72
C GLU A 392 -38.63 -8.46 -9.24
N GLU A 393 -39.44 -9.39 -9.74
CA GLU A 393 -39.54 -9.67 -11.16
C GLU A 393 -40.42 -8.62 -11.84
N ILE A 394 -39.92 -8.05 -12.93
CA ILE A 394 -40.68 -7.08 -13.72
C ILE A 394 -41.57 -7.79 -14.74
N ALA A 395 -41.10 -8.92 -15.29
CA ALA A 395 -41.81 -9.73 -16.29
C ALA A 395 -41.79 -11.22 -15.87
N PRO A 396 -42.61 -11.63 -14.88
CA PRO A 396 -42.60 -12.99 -14.32
C PRO A 396 -43.03 -14.07 -15.32
N GLU A 397 -43.65 -13.69 -16.45
CA GLU A 397 -44.00 -14.57 -17.57
C GLU A 397 -42.81 -15.04 -18.39
N MET A 398 -41.66 -14.36 -18.29
CA MET A 398 -40.43 -14.75 -18.99
C MET A 398 -39.72 -15.92 -18.27
N PRO A 399 -38.92 -16.72 -18.99
CA PRO A 399 -38.14 -17.78 -18.36
C PRO A 399 -37.21 -17.20 -17.28
N PRO A 400 -36.88 -18.00 -16.26
CA PRO A 400 -35.97 -17.56 -15.21
C PRO A 400 -34.54 -17.39 -15.75
N PRO A 401 -33.74 -16.48 -15.17
CA PRO A 401 -32.31 -16.43 -15.47
C PRO A 401 -31.62 -17.71 -15.00
N SER A 402 -30.51 -18.04 -15.64
CA SER A 402 -29.58 -19.07 -15.18
C SER A 402 -28.35 -18.42 -14.53
N LEU A 403 -27.73 -19.14 -13.60
CA LEU A 403 -26.46 -18.75 -13.00
C LEU A 403 -25.33 -19.44 -13.78
N ASP A 404 -24.53 -18.67 -14.50
CA ASP A 404 -23.29 -19.16 -15.13
C ASP A 404 -22.10 -18.98 -14.17
N ILE A 405 -21.36 -20.07 -13.96
CA ILE A 405 -20.19 -20.14 -13.08
C ILE A 405 -18.96 -20.26 -13.97
N ARG A 406 -18.16 -19.19 -14.04
CA ARG A 406 -16.94 -19.11 -14.86
C ARG A 406 -15.68 -19.17 -13.99
N PRO A 407 -15.01 -20.33 -13.90
CA PRO A 407 -13.70 -20.43 -13.25
C PRO A 407 -12.59 -19.82 -14.11
N GLU A 408 -11.56 -19.24 -13.49
CA GLU A 408 -10.32 -18.83 -14.18
C GLU A 408 -9.34 -19.99 -14.41
N GLY A 409 -9.50 -21.07 -13.65
CA GLY A 409 -8.75 -22.31 -13.81
C GLY A 409 -9.15 -23.07 -15.09
N PRO A 410 -8.52 -24.23 -15.35
CA PRO A 410 -8.72 -25.00 -16.58
C PRO A 410 -10.11 -25.67 -16.69
N GLY A 411 -11.00 -25.48 -15.71
CA GLY A 411 -12.34 -26.06 -15.72
C GLY A 411 -13.28 -25.36 -16.72
N PRO A 412 -14.29 -26.05 -17.26
CA PRO A 412 -15.30 -25.41 -18.11
C PRO A 412 -16.25 -24.53 -17.28
N SER A 413 -16.83 -23.51 -17.93
CA SER A 413 -17.98 -22.77 -17.40
C SER A 413 -19.18 -23.69 -17.22
N ARG A 414 -20.03 -23.38 -16.25
CA ARG A 414 -21.14 -24.23 -15.82
C ARG A 414 -22.38 -23.39 -15.57
N GLY A 415 -23.42 -23.58 -16.39
CA GLY A 415 -24.73 -22.98 -16.17
C GLY A 415 -25.62 -23.84 -15.27
N VAL A 416 -26.25 -23.23 -14.27
CA VAL A 416 -27.21 -23.88 -13.36
C VAL A 416 -28.50 -23.05 -13.33
N PRO A 417 -29.69 -23.65 -13.50
CA PRO A 417 -30.94 -22.90 -13.43
C PRO A 417 -31.16 -22.30 -12.05
N MET A 418 -31.87 -21.16 -11.98
CA MET A 418 -32.27 -20.55 -10.72
C MET A 418 -33.75 -20.84 -10.42
N GLU A 419 -34.02 -21.35 -9.22
CA GLU A 419 -35.36 -21.64 -8.72
C GLU A 419 -35.91 -20.46 -7.90
N ILE A 420 -37.24 -20.35 -7.78
CA ILE A 420 -37.85 -19.38 -6.86
C ILE A 420 -38.05 -20.06 -5.52
N VAL A 421 -37.43 -19.53 -4.46
CA VAL A 421 -37.66 -19.99 -3.08
C VAL A 421 -37.95 -18.77 -2.21
N GLY A 422 -39.17 -18.70 -1.67
CA GLY A 422 -39.56 -17.61 -0.77
C GLY A 422 -39.52 -16.22 -1.41
N GLY A 423 -39.71 -16.12 -2.74
CA GLY A 423 -39.63 -14.86 -3.49
C GLY A 423 -38.21 -14.45 -3.92
N ALA A 424 -37.19 -15.23 -3.56
CA ALA A 424 -35.82 -15.04 -4.00
C ALA A 424 -35.46 -16.02 -5.12
N ARG A 425 -34.55 -15.61 -6.02
CA ARG A 425 -33.94 -16.51 -7.00
C ARG A 425 -32.77 -17.23 -6.36
N VAL A 426 -32.82 -18.55 -6.34
CA VAL A 426 -31.86 -19.39 -5.60
C VAL A 426 -31.25 -20.42 -6.53
N SER A 427 -29.93 -20.57 -6.47
CA SER A 427 -29.22 -21.65 -7.15
C SER A 427 -28.10 -22.19 -6.29
N ALA A 428 -27.84 -23.49 -6.41
CA ALA A 428 -26.77 -24.17 -5.71
C ALA A 428 -25.71 -24.64 -6.70
N PHE A 429 -24.45 -24.41 -6.37
CA PHE A 429 -23.32 -24.76 -7.22
C PHE A 429 -22.13 -25.27 -6.39
N ASP A 430 -21.24 -26.02 -7.03
CA ASP A 430 -20.03 -26.53 -6.41
C ASP A 430 -18.82 -25.73 -6.90
N ALA A 431 -18.02 -25.20 -5.96
CA ALA A 431 -16.67 -24.74 -6.23
C ALA A 431 -15.73 -25.95 -6.15
N ARG A 432 -14.97 -26.22 -7.20
CA ARG A 432 -14.14 -27.43 -7.31
C ARG A 432 -12.68 -27.11 -7.04
N PRO A 433 -11.89 -28.08 -6.53
CA PRO A 433 -10.44 -27.94 -6.46
C PRO A 433 -9.86 -27.60 -7.84
N GLY A 434 -9.08 -26.52 -7.93
CA GLY A 434 -8.42 -26.10 -9.18
C GLY A 434 -9.21 -25.13 -10.06
N ASP A 435 -10.45 -24.77 -9.71
CA ASP A 435 -11.23 -23.74 -10.42
C ASP A 435 -10.57 -22.34 -10.36
N GLY A 436 -9.69 -22.10 -9.37
CA GLY A 436 -9.16 -20.76 -9.12
C GLY A 436 -10.27 -19.79 -8.69
N PRO A 437 -10.09 -18.47 -8.88
CA PRO A 437 -11.16 -17.49 -8.72
C PRO A 437 -12.34 -17.79 -9.66
N VAL A 438 -13.56 -17.62 -9.15
CA VAL A 438 -14.81 -17.92 -9.87
C VAL A 438 -15.66 -16.67 -10.04
N THR A 439 -16.09 -16.38 -11.25
CA THR A 439 -17.07 -15.33 -11.54
C THR A 439 -18.46 -15.95 -11.71
N LEU A 440 -19.46 -15.36 -11.04
CA LEU A 440 -20.87 -15.74 -11.10
C LEU A 440 -21.62 -14.73 -11.96
N LEU A 441 -22.30 -15.17 -13.01
CA LEU A 441 -23.08 -14.32 -13.91
C LEU A 441 -24.54 -14.76 -13.95
N LEU A 442 -25.45 -13.79 -14.04
CA LEU A 442 -26.83 -14.02 -14.45
C LEU A 442 -26.91 -13.97 -15.97
N GLU A 443 -27.44 -15.03 -16.57
CA GLU A 443 -27.61 -15.14 -18.01
C GLU A 443 -29.06 -15.42 -18.39
N GLY A 444 -29.54 -14.66 -19.38
CA GLY A 444 -30.87 -14.82 -19.95
C GLY A 444 -32.00 -14.41 -18.99
N GLY A 445 -33.20 -14.91 -19.28
CA GLY A 445 -34.41 -14.67 -18.50
C GLY A 445 -35.06 -13.30 -18.70
N GLY A 446 -35.97 -12.94 -17.80
CA GLY A 446 -36.66 -11.63 -17.78
C GLY A 446 -35.96 -10.56 -16.93
N PRO A 447 -36.30 -9.27 -17.13
CA PRO A 447 -35.77 -8.19 -16.30
C PRO A 447 -36.22 -8.30 -14.84
N PHE A 448 -35.30 -7.96 -13.93
CA PHE A 448 -35.45 -8.19 -12.49
C PHE A 448 -34.75 -7.11 -11.68
N VAL A 449 -35.39 -6.62 -10.61
CA VAL A 449 -34.80 -5.63 -9.69
C VAL A 449 -34.18 -6.35 -8.50
N VAL A 450 -32.85 -6.38 -8.44
CA VAL A 450 -32.10 -6.92 -7.31
C VAL A 450 -32.24 -5.99 -6.10
N ARG A 451 -32.59 -6.58 -4.95
CA ARG A 451 -32.59 -5.93 -3.63
C ARG A 451 -31.43 -6.37 -2.75
N GLY A 452 -30.89 -7.56 -2.98
CA GLY A 452 -29.69 -8.04 -2.29
C GLY A 452 -29.24 -9.39 -2.82
N ILE A 453 -27.97 -9.69 -2.62
CA ILE A 453 -27.39 -10.99 -2.95
C ILE A 453 -26.79 -11.58 -1.68
N ARG A 454 -27.03 -12.87 -1.45
CA ARG A 454 -26.46 -13.62 -0.34
C ARG A 454 -25.89 -14.93 -0.84
N LEU A 455 -24.67 -15.23 -0.44
CA LEU A 455 -24.01 -16.51 -0.66
C LEU A 455 -23.88 -17.23 0.68
N GLU A 456 -24.42 -18.44 0.75
CA GLU A 456 -24.40 -19.31 1.92
C GLU A 456 -23.62 -20.59 1.62
N VAL A 457 -22.91 -21.12 2.63
CA VAL A 457 -22.26 -22.44 2.54
C VAL A 457 -23.29 -23.50 2.92
N SER A 458 -23.49 -24.48 2.05
CA SER A 458 -24.43 -25.58 2.30
C SER A 458 -23.74 -26.82 2.92
N THR A 459 -22.47 -27.09 2.58
CA THR A 459 -21.62 -28.13 3.21
C THR A 459 -20.14 -27.74 3.14
N PHE A 460 -19.37 -28.01 4.21
CA PHE A 460 -17.90 -27.94 4.21
C PHE A 460 -17.34 -29.34 3.93
N GLU A 461 -16.48 -29.50 2.92
CA GLU A 461 -15.47 -30.56 2.93
C GLU A 461 -14.24 -30.01 3.67
N SER A 462 -13.91 -30.57 4.84
CA SER A 462 -12.89 -30.04 5.74
C SER A 462 -11.43 -30.26 5.30
N ASP A 463 -11.19 -30.77 4.10
CA ASP A 463 -9.86 -31.23 3.66
C ASP A 463 -9.08 -30.25 2.77
N SER A 464 -9.60 -29.04 2.49
CA SER A 464 -8.95 -28.11 1.55
C SER A 464 -7.98 -27.08 2.16
N GLY A 465 -7.36 -27.38 3.30
CA GLY A 465 -6.09 -26.72 3.69
C GLY A 465 -6.14 -25.27 4.16
N LEU A 466 -7.25 -24.78 4.73
CA LEU A 466 -7.22 -23.59 5.58
C LEU A 466 -6.97 -24.03 7.03
N SER A 467 -5.70 -24.07 7.43
CA SER A 467 -5.34 -24.20 8.85
C SER A 467 -6.01 -23.07 9.63
N ARG A 468 -6.65 -23.44 10.76
CA ARG A 468 -7.39 -22.57 11.70
C ARG A 468 -6.68 -21.27 12.06
#